data_AF-A0A1R1SJH1-F1
#
_entry.id   AF-A0A1R1SJH1-F1
#
_cell.length_a   1.000
_cell.length_b   1.000
_cell.length_c   1.000
_cell.angle_alpha   90.00
_cell.angle_beta   90.00
_cell.angle_gamma   90.00
#
_symmetry.space_group_name_H-M   'P 1'
#
loop_
_entity.id
_entity.type
_entity.pdbx_description
1 polymer ?
#
loop_
_entity_poly.entity_id
_entity_poly.type
_entity_poly.pdbx_seq_one_letter_code
_entity_poly.pdbx_strand_id
1 'polypeptide(L)' 'MSNKVKKNAVRAGAIVAATTAMLMVSSPAFAFRDDGDDPGPGLSVAETLGLYVVTPLVLFAVIAGLVMIGDKSRKRSD' A
#
# COMPACT_ATOMS: atom_id res chain seq x y z
N MET A 1 -20.38 38.04 -11.64
CA MET A 1 -19.88 36.86 -10.87
C MET A 1 -20.25 37.02 -9.39
N SER A 2 -20.91 36.03 -8.79
CA SER A 2 -21.36 36.11 -7.39
C SER A 2 -20.18 36.09 -6.40
N ASN A 3 -20.31 36.81 -5.28
CA ASN A 3 -19.31 36.83 -4.20
C ASN A 3 -19.02 35.43 -3.63
N LYS A 4 -19.99 34.51 -3.69
CA LYS A 4 -19.82 33.11 -3.28
C LYS A 4 -18.80 32.39 -4.17
N VAL A 5 -18.87 32.63 -5.48
CA VAL A 5 -17.96 32.03 -6.48
C VAL A 5 -16.55 32.58 -6.30
N LYS A 6 -16.39 33.90 -6.10
CA LYS A 6 -15.07 34.51 -5.84
C LYS A 6 -14.40 33.93 -4.59
N LYS A 7 -15.14 33.78 -3.49
CA LYS A 7 -14.62 33.19 -2.24
C LYS A 7 -14.18 31.73 -2.41
N ASN A 8 -14.97 30.94 -3.15
CA ASN A 8 -14.63 29.55 -3.42
C ASN A 8 -13.41 29.43 -4.33
N ALA A 9 -13.29 30.30 -5.34
CA ALA A 9 -12.11 30.34 -6.22
C ALA A 9 -10.83 30.65 -5.44
N VAL A 10 -10.87 31.62 -4.51
CA VAL A 10 -9.71 31.94 -3.66
C VAL A 10 -9.33 30.77 -2.74
N ARG A 11 -10.32 30.09 -2.13
CA ARG A 11 -10.07 28.91 -1.28
C ARG A 11 -9.48 27.75 -2.08
N ALA A 12 -10.02 27.49 -3.27
CA ALA A 12 -9.50 26.45 -4.14
C ALA A 12 -8.06 26.75 -4.57
N GLY A 13 -7.77 28.00 -4.97
CA GLY A 13 -6.42 28.43 -5.31
C GLY A 13 -5.43 28.30 -4.14
N ALA A 14 -5.83 28.70 -2.94
CA ALA A 14 -5.00 28.58 -1.74
C ALA A 14 -4.69 27.12 -1.38
N ILE A 15 -5.68 26.22 -1.47
CA ILE A 15 -5.49 24.78 -1.21
C ILE A 15 -4.56 24.18 -2.26
N VAL A 16 -4.80 24.44 -3.55
CA VAL A 16 -3.96 23.91 -4.64
C VAL A 16 -2.52 24.39 -4.50
N ALA A 17 -2.31 25.68 -4.22
CA ALA A 17 -0.97 26.23 -4.03
C ALA A 17 -0.27 25.63 -2.81
N ALA A 18 -0.96 25.52 -1.67
CA ALA A 18 -0.40 24.94 -0.46
C ALA A 18 -0.08 23.44 -0.62
N THR A 19 -1.01 22.66 -1.18
CA THR A 19 -0.81 21.23 -1.44
C THR A 19 0.33 21.00 -2.44
N THR A 20 0.37 21.78 -3.52
CA THR A 20 1.45 21.67 -4.52
C THR A 20 2.80 22.03 -3.93
N ALA A 21 2.88 23.10 -3.11
CA ALA A 21 4.12 23.47 -2.42
C ALA A 21 4.59 22.37 -1.46
N MET A 22 3.67 21.78 -0.68
CA MET A 22 4.00 20.67 0.21
C MET A 22 4.47 19.43 -0.55
N LEU A 23 3.80 19.10 -1.66
CA LEU A 23 4.19 17.98 -2.52
C LEU A 23 5.53 18.21 -3.22
N MET A 24 5.87 19.45 -3.59
CA MET A 24 7.19 19.77 -4.13
C MET A 24 8.29 19.46 -3.12
N VAL A 25 8.10 19.83 -1.85
CA VAL A 25 9.08 19.55 -0.77
C VAL A 25 9.26 18.04 -0.54
N SER A 26 8.22 17.24 -0.75
CA SER A 26 8.28 15.77 -0.62
C SER A 26 8.46 15.03 -1.95
N SER A 27 8.86 15.71 -3.03
CA SER A 27 8.90 15.06 -4.35
C SER A 27 10.17 14.21 -4.52
N PRO A 28 10.08 13.04 -5.20
CA PRO A 28 11.24 12.18 -5.48
C PRO A 28 12.35 12.88 -6.26
N ALA A 29 12.05 13.98 -6.96
CA ALA A 29 13.02 14.79 -7.70
C ALA A 29 14.05 15.50 -6.79
N PHE A 30 13.78 15.61 -5.49
CA PHE A 30 14.73 16.13 -4.48
C PHE A 30 15.34 15.04 -3.61
N ALA A 31 15.10 13.76 -3.90
CA ALA A 31 15.86 12.70 -3.26
C ALA A 31 17.32 12.82 -3.69
N PHE A 32 18.23 13.05 -2.73
CA PHE A 32 19.65 12.78 -2.95
C PHE A 32 19.76 11.30 -3.35
N ARG A 33 20.68 10.97 -4.27
CA ARG A 33 20.94 9.58 -4.69
C ARG A 33 21.30 8.74 -3.46
N ASP A 34 20.31 8.05 -2.94
CA ASP A 34 20.38 7.29 -1.69
C ASP A 34 19.58 6.02 -1.92
N ASP A 35 20.26 4.87 -1.82
CA ASP A 35 19.81 3.47 -1.88
C ASP A 35 18.75 3.05 -2.94
N GLY A 36 18.27 3.97 -3.78
CA GLY A 36 17.34 3.72 -4.88
C GLY A 36 18.05 3.54 -6.23
N ASP A 37 19.30 4.00 -6.33
CA ASP A 37 20.17 3.75 -7.48
C ASP A 37 20.87 2.36 -7.38
N ASP A 38 21.08 1.84 -6.16
CA ASP A 38 21.61 0.49 -5.91
C ASP A 38 20.53 -0.37 -5.25
N PRO A 39 19.83 -1.23 -6.01
CA PRO A 39 18.76 -2.06 -5.47
C PRO A 39 19.26 -3.18 -4.53
N GLY A 40 20.56 -3.23 -4.23
CA GLY A 40 21.17 -4.28 -3.44
C GLY A 40 21.24 -5.61 -4.19
N PRO A 41 21.74 -6.67 -3.54
CA PRO A 41 21.76 -8.00 -4.15
C PRO A 41 20.33 -8.50 -4.37
N GLY A 42 19.99 -8.78 -5.63
CA GLY A 42 18.69 -9.34 -6.00
C GLY A 42 18.47 -10.72 -5.39
N LEU A 43 17.20 -11.05 -5.13
CA LEU A 43 16.82 -12.38 -4.63
C LEU A 43 17.15 -13.47 -5.64
N SER A 44 17.60 -14.62 -5.14
CA SER A 44 17.66 -15.82 -5.95
C SER A 44 16.25 -16.25 -6.41
N VAL A 45 16.20 -17.07 -7.47
CA VAL A 45 14.94 -17.64 -7.96
C VAL A 45 14.24 -18.44 -6.86
N ALA A 46 14.99 -19.16 -6.03
CA ALA A 46 14.44 -19.95 -4.94
C ALA A 46 13.80 -19.07 -3.86
N GLU A 47 14.45 -17.96 -3.48
CA GLU A 47 13.89 -17.02 -2.49
C GLU A 47 12.65 -16.32 -3.04
N THR A 48 12.68 -15.93 -4.32
CA THR A 48 11.53 -15.28 -4.97
C THR A 48 10.31 -16.21 -4.98
N LEU A 49 10.49 -17.46 -5.42
CA LEU A 49 9.40 -18.45 -5.41
C LEU A 49 8.98 -18.81 -3.98
N GLY A 50 9.92 -18.94 -3.05
CA GLY A 50 9.64 -19.22 -1.65
C GLY A 50 8.77 -18.13 -0.99
N LEU A 51 9.13 -16.87 -1.18
CA LEU A 51 8.44 -15.74 -0.57
C LEU A 51 7.14 -15.37 -1.27
N TYR A 52 7.13 -15.34 -2.61
CA TYR A 52 5.97 -14.80 -3.35
C TYR A 52 5.00 -15.87 -3.84
N VAL A 53 5.37 -17.15 -3.80
CA VAL A 53 4.49 -18.24 -4.25
C VAL A 53 4.20 -19.22 -3.12
N VAL A 54 5.25 -19.76 -2.49
CA VAL A 54 5.08 -20.79 -1.46
C VAL A 54 4.48 -20.19 -0.18
N THR A 55 4.96 -19.04 0.27
CA THR A 55 4.45 -18.41 1.50
C THR A 55 2.94 -18.09 1.42
N PRO A 56 2.41 -17.47 0.34
CA PRO A 56 0.97 -17.29 0.18
C PRO A 56 0.18 -18.61 0.16
N LEU A 57 0.68 -19.65 -0.51
CA LEU A 57 0.03 -20.96 -0.56
C LEU A 57 -0.05 -21.63 0.82
N VAL A 58 1.04 -21.57 1.59
CA VAL A 58 1.07 -22.08 2.96
C VAL A 58 0.08 -21.32 3.84
N LEU A 59 0.06 -19.98 3.76
CA LEU A 59 -0.88 -19.17 4.52
C LEU A 59 -2.33 -19.52 4.19
N PHE A 60 -2.65 -19.68 2.90
CA PHE A 60 -3.96 -20.12 2.46
C PHE A 60 -4.33 -21.50 3.03
N ALA A 61 -3.43 -22.48 2.92
CA ALA A 61 -3.68 -23.82 3.43
C ALA A 61 -3.90 -23.84 4.95
N VAL A 62 -3.14 -23.04 5.70
CA VAL A 62 -3.33 -22.87 7.14
C VAL A 62 -4.72 -22.30 7.43
N ILE A 63 -5.12 -21.22 6.76
CA ILE A 63 -6.44 -20.61 6.97
C ILE A 63 -7.56 -21.60 6.63
N ALA A 64 -7.47 -22.25 5.47
CA ALA A 64 -8.46 -23.25 5.04
C ALA A 64 -8.58 -24.39 6.05
N GLY A 65 -7.44 -24.92 6.53
CA GLY A 65 -7.42 -25.97 7.55
C GLY A 65 -8.04 -25.52 8.87
N LEU A 66 -7.72 -24.31 9.34
CA LEU A 66 -8.32 -23.73 10.54
C LEU A 66 -9.83 -23.57 10.41
N VAL A 67 -10.32 -23.10 9.24
CA VAL A 67 -11.75 -22.98 8.95
C VAL A 67 -12.43 -24.35 8.97
N MET A 68 -11.85 -25.38 8.36
CA MET A 68 -12.40 -26.74 8.36
C MET A 68 -12.48 -27.34 9.77
N ILE A 69 -11.46 -27.12 10.60
CA ILE A 69 -11.46 -27.55 12.00
C ILE A 69 -12.56 -26.83 12.78
N GLY A 70 -12.67 -25.50 12.63
CA GLY A 70 -13.71 -24.69 13.27
C GLY A 70 -15.13 -25.11 12.88
N ASP A 71 -15.36 -25.42 11.60
CA ASP A 71 -16.68 -25.81 11.10
C ASP A 71 -17.13 -27.18 11.60
N LYS A 72 -16.20 -28.14 11.69
CA LYS A 72 -16.47 -29.46 12.28
C LYS A 72 -16.90 -29.39 13.75
N SER A 73 -16.43 -28.39 14.49
CA SER A 73 -16.84 -28.17 15.89
C SER A 73 -18.30 -27.73 16.02
N ARG A 74 -18.77 -26.84 15.13
CA ARG A 74 -20.18 -26.41 15.11
C ARG A 74 -21.14 -27.53 14.75
N LYS A 75 -20.80 -28.32 13.72
CA LYS A 75 -21.66 -29.42 13.23
C LYS A 75 -21.85 -30.58 14.23
N ARG A 76 -21.05 -30.62 15.30
CA ARG A 76 -21.16 -31.63 16.38
C ARG A 76 -21.96 -31.12 17.59
N SER A 77 -22.27 -29.82 17.63
CA SER A 77 -22.94 -29.16 18.75
C SER A 77 -24.44 -28.91 18.52
N ASP A 78 -24.93 -29.25 17.32
CA ASP A 78 -26.35 -29.44 16.98
C ASP A 78 -26.63 -30.95 16.88
#